data_AF-A0A2B4RIL7-F1
#
_entry.id   AF-A0A2B4RIL7-F1
#
_cell.length_a   1.000
_cell.length_b   1.000
_cell.length_c   1.000
_cell.angle_alpha   90.00
_cell.angle_beta   90.00
_cell.angle_gamma   90.00
#
_symmetry.space_group_name_H-M   'P 1'
#
loop_
_entity.id
_entity.type
_entity.pdbx_description
1 polymer ?
#
loop_
_entity_poly.entity_id
_entity_poly.type
_entity_poly.pdbx_seq_one_letter_code
_entity_poly.pdbx_strand_id
1 'polypeptide(L)' 'MSSCWIVIRDKVYDVTNFLDEHPGGREIILEHAGMDATTVFQDISHSIEAQKILSKYQIGELREKDKIYNSKPKP' A
#
# COMPACT_ATOMS: atom_id res chain seq x y z
N MET A 1 4.27 -17.24 4.15
CA MET A 1 4.51 -15.99 4.90
C MET A 1 3.40 -15.82 5.91
N SER A 2 3.70 -15.35 7.12
CA SER A 2 2.69 -15.14 8.17
C SER A 2 2.02 -13.76 8.12
N SER A 3 2.63 -12.79 7.45
CA SER A 3 2.11 -11.43 7.29
C SER A 3 2.75 -10.73 6.08
N CYS A 4 1.99 -9.91 5.36
CA CYS A 4 2.47 -9.05 4.28
C CYS A 4 1.79 -7.68 4.38
N TRP A 5 2.57 -6.66 4.77
CA TRP A 5 2.08 -5.30 4.92
C TRP A 5 2.75 -4.37 3.93
N ILE A 6 2.04 -3.34 3.49
CA ILE A 6 2.57 -2.31 2.59
C ILE A 6 2.14 -0.93 3.07
N VAL A 7 2.89 0.09 2.66
CA VAL A 7 2.50 1.49 2.87
C VAL A 7 2.09 2.12 1.54
N ILE A 8 0.95 2.80 1.52
CA ILE A 8 0.52 3.63 0.39
C ILE A 8 0.04 4.98 0.93
N ARG A 9 0.72 6.08 0.55
CA ARG A 9 0.45 7.46 0.98
C ARG A 9 0.38 7.59 2.50
N ASP A 10 1.43 7.14 3.19
CA ASP A 10 1.56 7.10 4.66
C ASP A 10 0.54 6.23 5.40
N LYS A 11 -0.34 5.50 4.69
CA LYS A 11 -1.30 4.57 5.29
C LYS A 11 -0.75 3.15 5.23
N VAL A 12 -0.96 2.39 6.31
CA VAL A 12 -0.47 1.01 6.44
C VAL A 12 -1.61 0.05 6.13
N TYR A 13 -1.34 -0.92 5.25
CA TYR A 13 -2.31 -1.92 4.81
C TYR A 13 -1.80 -3.33 5.08
N ASP A 14 -2.64 -4.16 5.70
CA ASP A 14 -2.41 -5.60 5.79
C ASP A 14 -3.05 -6.30 4.60
N VAL A 15 -2.22 -6.65 3.63
CA VAL A 15 -2.64 -7.30 2.38
C VAL A 15 -2.39 -8.81 2.40
N THR A 16 -2.14 -9.40 3.57
CA THR A 16 -1.81 -10.83 3.71
C THR A 16 -2.83 -11.74 3.02
N ASN A 17 -4.12 -11.46 3.22
CA ASN A 17 -5.21 -12.23 2.62
C ASN A 17 -5.56 -11.81 1.19
N PHE A 18 -5.04 -10.66 0.74
CA PHE A 18 -5.31 -10.14 -0.61
C PHE A 18 -4.30 -10.62 -1.66
N LEU A 19 -3.17 -11.19 -1.23
CA LEU A 19 -2.06 -11.59 -2.12
C LEU A 19 -2.54 -12.41 -3.32
N ASP A 20 -3.37 -13.43 -3.08
CA ASP A 20 -3.88 -14.34 -4.12
C ASP A 20 -5.06 -13.76 -4.92
N GLU A 21 -5.66 -12.69 -4.43
CA GLU A 21 -6.77 -11.98 -5.10
C GLU A 21 -6.28 -10.81 -5.97
N HIS A 22 -5.01 -10.44 -5.86
CA HIS A 22 -4.45 -9.30 -6.58
C HIS A 22 -4.37 -9.58 -8.10
N PRO A 23 -5.08 -8.82 -8.96
CA PRO A 23 -5.08 -9.07 -10.40
C PRO A 23 -3.70 -8.92 -11.07
N GLY A 24 -2.80 -8.14 -10.48
CA GLY A 24 -1.42 -7.96 -10.97
C GLY A 24 -0.45 -9.08 -10.55
N GLY A 25 -0.93 -10.11 -9.86
CA GLY A 25 -0.09 -11.19 -9.32
C GLY A 25 0.44 -10.86 -7.92
N ARG A 26 0.65 -11.91 -7.11
CA ARG A 26 1.11 -11.73 -5.73
C ARG A 26 2.55 -11.27 -5.64
N GLU A 27 3.36 -11.64 -6.63
CA GLU A 27 4.80 -11.41 -6.70
C GLU A 27 5.12 -9.91 -6.57
N ILE A 28 4.37 -9.05 -7.26
CA ILE A 28 4.56 -7.59 -7.23
C ILE A 28 4.33 -7.02 -5.82
N ILE A 29 3.33 -7.55 -5.09
CA ILE A 29 3.08 -7.14 -3.70
C ILE A 29 4.22 -7.63 -2.80
N LEU A 30 4.67 -8.86 -2.99
CA LEU A 30 5.74 -9.47 -2.19
C LEU A 30 7.07 -8.75 -2.35
N GLU A 31 7.40 -8.24 -3.54
CA GLU A 31 8.58 -7.39 -3.78
C GLU A 31 8.58 -6.10 -2.94
N HIS A 32 7.40 -5.65 -2.50
CA HIS A 32 7.21 -4.44 -1.71
C HIS A 32 6.77 -4.74 -0.27
N ALA A 33 6.86 -5.99 0.18
CA ALA A 33 6.46 -6.37 1.53
C ALA A 33 7.31 -5.65 2.58
N GLY A 34 6.63 -4.93 3.49
CA GLY A 34 7.24 -4.11 4.52
C GLY A 34 7.74 -2.74 4.05
N MET A 35 7.43 -2.34 2.81
CA MET A 35 7.94 -1.12 2.17
C MET A 35 6.82 -0.16 1.78
N ASP A 36 7.20 1.07 1.41
CA ASP A 36 6.33 2.03 0.74
C ASP A 36 6.17 1.65 -0.75
N ALA A 37 4.95 1.32 -1.14
CA ALA A 37 4.56 0.95 -2.49
C ALA A 37 3.82 2.09 -3.21
N THR A 38 3.86 3.33 -2.69
CA THR A 38 3.07 4.47 -3.18
C THR A 38 3.34 4.78 -4.64
N THR A 39 4.62 4.83 -5.03
CA THR A 39 5.01 5.16 -6.40
C THR A 39 4.51 4.10 -7.38
N VAL A 40 4.81 2.82 -7.12
CA VAL A 40 4.38 1.71 -7.98
C VAL A 40 2.85 1.62 -8.06
N PHE A 41 2.15 1.83 -6.94
CA PHE A 41 0.70 1.83 -6.92
C PHE A 41 0.09 2.96 -7.80
N GLN A 42 0.74 4.13 -7.85
CA GLN A 42 0.32 5.27 -8.66
C GLN A 42 0.67 5.12 -10.14
N ASP A 43 1.86 4.63 -10.45
CA ASP A 43 2.33 4.43 -11.83
C ASP A 43 1.41 3.47 -12.61
N ILE A 44 0.90 2.43 -11.94
CA ILE A 44 -0.05 1.47 -12.50
C ILE A 44 -1.47 2.05 -12.66
N SER A 45 -1.77 3.20 -12.04
CA SER A 45 -3.06 3.89 -12.15
C SER A 45 -4.27 2.99 -11.80
N HIS A 46 -4.21 2.33 -10.64
CA HIS A 46 -5.29 1.47 -10.13
C HIS A 46 -6.66 2.18 -10.14
N SER A 47 -7.69 1.44 -10.57
CA SER A 47 -9.06 1.96 -10.68
C SER A 47 -9.63 2.42 -9.32
N ILE A 48 -10.72 3.19 -9.37
CA ILE A 48 -11.42 3.66 -8.17
C ILE A 48 -11.92 2.46 -7.33
N GLU A 49 -12.35 1.39 -7.99
CA GLU A 49 -12.79 0.15 -7.37
C GLU A 49 -11.62 -0.55 -6.66
N ALA A 50 -10.46 -0.63 -7.30
CA ALA A 50 -9.25 -1.17 -6.68
C ALA A 50 -8.83 -0.35 -5.44
N GLN A 51 -8.92 0.97 -5.49
CA GLN A 51 -8.67 1.85 -4.34
C GLN A 51 -9.68 1.63 -3.20
N LYS A 52 -10.96 1.38 -3.54
CA LYS A 52 -11.98 1.02 -2.54
C LYS A 52 -11.70 -0.35 -1.91
N ILE A 53 -11.26 -1.34 -2.70
CA ILE A 53 -10.84 -2.64 -2.17
C ILE A 53 -9.68 -2.47 -1.20
N LEU A 54 -8.64 -1.73 -1.60
CA LEU A 54 -7.47 -1.44 -0.76
C LEU A 54 -7.85 -0.83 0.59
N SER A 55 -8.82 0.10 0.63
CA SER A 55 -9.24 0.73 1.88
C SER A 55 -9.76 -0.23 2.96
N LYS A 56 -10.24 -1.42 2.57
CA LYS A 56 -10.69 -2.47 3.51
C LYS A 56 -9.53 -3.12 4.28
N TYR A 57 -8.33 -3.05 3.71
CA TYR A 57 -7.11 -3.64 4.25
C TYR A 57 -6.31 -2.64 5.10
N GLN A 58 -6.79 -1.40 5.26
CA GLN A 58 -6.09 -0.39 6.06
C GLN A 58 -6.12 -0.77 7.54
N ILE A 59 -4.95 -0.85 8.17
CA ILE A 59 -4.80 -1.16 9.61
C ILE A 59 -4.25 0.01 10.42
N GLY A 60 -3.83 1.10 9.77
CA GLY A 60 -3.35 2.30 10.45
C GLY A 60 -2.67 3.30 9.53
N GLU A 61 -1.87 4.17 10.14
CA GLU A 61 -1.06 5.19 9.47
C GLU A 61 0.36 5.19 10.08
N LEU A 62 1.34 5.62 9.29
CA LEU A 62 2.70 5.83 9.77
C LEU A 62 2.73 6.93 10.84
N ARG A 63 3.66 6.79 11.78
CA ARG A 63 3.93 7.83 12.78
C ARG A 63 4.43 9.08 12.08
N GLU A 64 4.16 10.27 12.63
CA GLU A 64 4.54 11.55 12.02
C GLU A 64 6.00 11.62 11.56
N LYS A 65 6.93 11.16 12.39
CA LYS A 65 8.37 11.14 12.07
C LYS A 65 8.74 10.22 10.90
N ASP A 66 7.89 9.26 10.59
CA ASP A 66 8.10 8.23 9.58
C ASP A 66 7.26 8.52 8.32
N LYS A 67 6.40 9.55 8.33
CA LYS A 67 5.65 9.97 7.15
C LYS A 67 6.61 10.47 6.06
N ILE A 68 6.32 10.12 4.82
CA ILE A 68 7.12 10.47 3.64
C ILE A 68 6.28 11.28 2.65
N TYR A 69 4.99 10.93 2.52
CA TYR A 69 4.09 11.55 1.55
C TYR A 69 3.60 12.92 2.01
N ASN A 70 3.17 13.06 3.27
CA ASN A 70 2.64 14.32 3.82
C ASN A 70 3.71 15.25 4.40
N SER A 71 4.97 14.83 4.43
CA SER A 71 6.08 15.56 5.05
C SER A 71 6.74 16.58 4.12
N LYS A 72 6.42 16.53 2.82
CA LYS A 72 6.85 17.56 1.87
C LYS A 72 5.98 18.81 2.09
N PRO A 73 6.58 20.01 2.19
CA PRO A 73 5.81 21.24 2.16
C PRO A 73 4.91 21.23 0.92
N LYS A 74 3.61 21.42 1.10
CA LYS A 74 2.76 21.79 -0.04
C LYS A 74 3.31 23.12 -0.59
N PRO A 75 3.49 23.24 -1.91
CA PRO A 75 3.93 24.50 -2.51
C PRO A 75 2.98 25.66 -2.16
#